data_AF-M6RKF8-F1
#
_entry.id   AF-M6RKF8-F1
#
_cell.length_a   1.000
_cell.length_b   1.000
_cell.length_c   1.000
_cell.angle_alpha   90.00
_cell.angle_beta   90.00
_cell.angle_gamma   90.00
#
_symmetry.space_group_name_H-M   'P 1'
#
loop_
_entity.id
_entity.type
_entity.pdbx_description
1 polymer ?
#
loop_
_entity_poly.entity_id
_entity_poly.type
_entity_poly.pdbx_seq_one_letter_code
_entity_poly.pdbx_strand_id
1 'polypeptide(L)'
;MSLNEFILEIFKVMRENPQHTFQILTKRPERLVAMNKELIWTPNIWMGVSVENRKVYSRIDFLRKTGAIIKFLSVEPLLESVADIDLAGLNWVIVGGESGLKARPLQKNWVIEVLRTCRKEKVAFFLNSGVEETKNLPEDF
;
A
#
# COMPACT_ATOMS: atom_id res chain seq x y z
N MET A 1 26.11 -7.57 12.40
CA MET A 1 24.65 -7.40 12.34
C MET A 1 24.15 -7.93 11.00
N SER A 2 23.33 -8.98 11.02
CA SER A 2 22.64 -9.51 9.85
C SER A 2 21.48 -8.59 9.44
N LEU A 3 21.01 -8.72 8.20
CA LEU A 3 19.84 -7.96 7.74
C LEU A 3 18.58 -8.27 8.58
N ASN A 4 18.44 -9.49 9.10
CA ASN A 4 17.30 -9.85 9.96
C ASN A 4 17.38 -9.11 11.29
N GLU A 5 18.55 -9.10 11.93
CA GLU A 5 18.79 -8.38 13.20
C GLU A 5 18.49 -6.89 13.04
N PHE A 6 18.96 -6.28 11.96
CA PHE A 6 18.68 -4.87 11.65
C PHE A 6 17.19 -4.57 11.51
N ILE A 7 16.42 -5.43 10.82
CA ILE A 7 14.97 -5.27 10.69
C ILE A 7 14.28 -5.40 12.06
N LEU A 8 14.69 -6.36 12.89
CA LEU A 8 14.14 -6.53 14.23
C LEU A 8 14.40 -5.30 15.12
N GLU A 9 15.58 -4.69 15.01
CA GLU A 9 15.91 -3.44 15.70
C GLU A 9 15.04 -2.27 15.24
N ILE A 10 14.80 -2.12 13.92
CA ILE A 10 13.88 -1.11 13.40
C ILE A 10 12.45 -1.33 13.94
N PHE A 11 11.96 -2.58 13.95
CA PHE A 11 10.66 -2.90 14.54
C PHE A 11 10.59 -2.59 16.02
N LYS A 12 11.68 -2.80 16.77
CA LYS A 12 11.76 -2.37 18.17
C LYS A 12 11.60 -0.85 18.29
N VAL A 13 12.33 -0.07 17.51
CA VAL A 13 12.23 1.41 17.52
C VAL A 13 10.81 1.87 17.21
N MET A 14 10.16 1.29 16.20
CA MET A 14 8.78 1.67 15.84
C MET A 14 7.78 1.41 16.97
N ARG A 15 7.92 0.26 17.67
CA ARG A 15 7.07 -0.07 18.82
C ARG A 15 7.29 0.84 20.03
N GLU A 16 8.53 1.23 20.28
CA GLU A 16 8.91 2.08 21.41
C GLU A 16 8.53 3.55 21.20
N ASN A 17 8.05 3.92 20.00
CA ASN A 17 7.65 5.28 19.64
C ASN A 17 6.18 5.35 19.17
N PRO A 18 5.20 5.03 20.04
CA PRO A 18 3.78 4.97 19.67
C PRO A 18 3.17 6.32 19.27
N GLN A 19 3.84 7.44 19.57
CA GLN A 19 3.44 8.77 19.13
C GLN A 19 3.62 9.00 17.62
N HIS A 20 4.34 8.11 16.93
CA HIS A 20 4.58 8.18 15.48
C HIS A 20 3.92 7.01 14.78
N THR A 21 3.28 7.29 13.65
CA THR A 21 2.82 6.27 12.71
C THR A 21 3.89 6.00 11.67
N PHE A 22 4.32 4.76 11.56
CA PHE A 22 5.34 4.31 10.61
C PHE A 22 4.66 3.57 9.45
N GLN A 23 4.75 4.12 8.24
CA GLN A 23 4.29 3.47 7.02
C GLN A 23 5.45 2.73 6.37
N ILE A 24 5.35 1.40 6.29
CA ILE A 24 6.35 0.51 5.69
C ILE A 24 5.80 -0.01 4.37
N LEU A 25 6.57 0.09 3.30
CA LEU A 25 6.18 -0.38 1.96
C LEU A 25 7.23 -1.34 1.39
N THR A 26 6.80 -2.45 0.79
CA THR A 26 7.71 -3.40 0.13
C THR A 26 7.16 -3.97 -1.17
N LYS A 27 8.07 -4.34 -2.09
CA LYS A 27 7.79 -5.14 -3.29
C LYS A 27 8.16 -6.62 -3.13
N ARG A 28 8.72 -6.99 -1.97
CA ARG A 28 9.23 -8.34 -1.63
C ARG A 28 8.54 -8.90 -0.38
N PRO A 29 7.22 -9.13 -0.42
CA PRO A 29 6.46 -9.50 0.77
C PRO A 29 6.71 -10.93 1.25
N GLU A 30 7.37 -11.77 0.46
CA GLU A 30 7.77 -13.13 0.85
C GLU A 30 8.70 -13.09 2.07
N ARG A 31 9.65 -12.14 2.08
CA ARG A 31 10.57 -11.93 3.20
C ARG A 31 9.83 -11.45 4.45
N LEU A 32 8.85 -10.57 4.27
CA LEU A 32 8.02 -10.07 5.35
C LEU A 32 7.25 -11.22 6.01
N VAL A 33 6.66 -12.11 5.21
CA VAL A 33 5.94 -13.29 5.71
C VAL A 33 6.88 -14.27 6.40
N ALA A 34 8.08 -14.49 5.85
CA ALA A 34 9.08 -15.37 6.47
C ALA A 34 9.48 -14.92 7.88
N MET A 35 9.56 -13.62 8.11
CA MET A 35 9.91 -13.03 9.42
C MET A 35 8.69 -12.77 10.32
N ASN A 36 7.46 -12.93 9.83
CA ASN A 36 6.25 -12.45 10.52
C ASN A 36 6.10 -12.96 11.97
N LYS A 37 6.59 -14.17 12.28
CA LYS A 37 6.52 -14.73 13.63
C LYS A 37 7.44 -14.02 14.63
N GLU A 38 8.50 -13.38 14.16
CA GLU A 38 9.47 -12.63 14.97
C GLU A 38 9.10 -11.15 15.07
N LEU A 39 8.29 -10.65 14.13
CA LEU A 39 7.85 -9.26 14.09
C LEU A 39 6.67 -9.05 15.06
N ILE A 40 6.85 -8.14 16.02
CA ILE A 40 5.79 -7.74 16.93
C ILE A 40 5.07 -6.53 16.34
N TRP A 41 3.79 -6.70 16.01
CA TRP A 41 2.97 -5.67 15.39
C TRP A 41 2.26 -4.82 16.43
N THR A 42 2.23 -3.50 16.20
CA THR A 42 1.53 -2.51 17.05
C THR A 42 0.70 -1.58 16.15
N PRO A 43 -0.35 -0.91 16.68
CA PRO A 43 -1.27 -0.12 15.86
C PRO A 43 -0.62 1.01 15.05
N ASN A 44 0.55 1.49 15.50
CA ASN A 44 1.29 2.56 14.84
C ASN A 44 2.26 2.05 13.75
N ILE A 45 2.31 0.75 13.48
CA ILE A 45 3.09 0.16 12.39
C ILE A 45 2.13 -0.24 11.27
N TRP A 46 2.13 0.56 10.19
CA TRP A 46 1.29 0.35 9.02
C TRP A 46 2.12 -0.36 7.96
N MET A 47 1.64 -1.51 7.49
CA MET A 47 2.37 -2.35 6.55
C MET A 47 1.67 -2.38 5.21
N GLY A 48 2.41 -2.14 4.14
CA GLY A 48 1.86 -2.18 2.80
C GLY A 48 2.75 -2.84 1.77
N VAL A 49 2.13 -3.15 0.64
CA VAL A 49 2.79 -3.71 -0.55
C VAL A 49 2.47 -2.86 -1.77
N SER A 50 3.42 -2.77 -2.70
CA SER A 50 3.17 -2.13 -3.99
C SER A 50 2.42 -3.08 -4.92
N VAL A 51 1.37 -2.58 -5.58
CA VAL A 51 0.55 -3.32 -6.55
C VAL A 51 0.41 -2.47 -7.82
N GLU A 52 1.37 -2.57 -8.72
CA GLU A 52 1.39 -1.74 -9.94
C GLU A 52 0.42 -2.25 -11.03
N ASN A 53 0.08 -3.55 -10.98
CA ASN A 53 -0.74 -4.27 -11.96
C ASN A 53 -1.22 -5.64 -11.42
N ARG A 54 -2.05 -6.36 -12.19
CA ARG A 54 -2.61 -7.67 -11.82
C ARG A 54 -1.56 -8.76 -11.64
N LYS A 55 -0.43 -8.67 -12.35
CA LYS A 55 0.64 -9.69 -12.28
C LYS A 55 1.26 -9.81 -10.89
N VAL A 56 1.06 -8.81 -10.03
CA VAL A 56 1.61 -8.76 -8.68
C VAL A 56 0.54 -8.85 -7.58
N TYR A 57 -0.70 -9.21 -7.90
CA TYR A 57 -1.77 -9.41 -6.91
C TYR A 57 -1.41 -10.42 -5.83
N SER A 58 -0.55 -11.40 -6.12
CA SER A 58 -0.03 -12.34 -5.12
C SER A 58 0.64 -11.65 -3.92
N ARG A 59 1.13 -10.42 -4.07
CA ARG A 59 1.67 -9.61 -2.97
C ARG A 59 0.62 -9.26 -1.92
N ILE A 60 -0.62 -9.07 -2.32
CA ILE A 60 -1.76 -8.79 -1.43
C ILE A 60 -1.98 -9.99 -0.51
N ASP A 61 -1.90 -11.21 -1.05
CA ASP A 61 -2.06 -12.44 -0.27
C ASP A 61 -0.92 -12.65 0.73
N PHE A 62 0.31 -12.28 0.38
CA PHE A 62 1.40 -12.27 1.35
C PHE A 62 1.17 -11.23 2.45
N LEU A 63 0.71 -10.02 2.12
CA LEU A 63 0.40 -9.00 3.13
C LEU A 63 -0.68 -9.49 4.11
N ARG A 64 -1.72 -10.17 3.62
CA ARG A 64 -2.79 -10.76 4.46
C ARG A 64 -2.28 -11.79 5.45
N LYS A 65 -1.22 -12.52 5.12
CA LYS A 65 -0.60 -13.53 6.01
C LYS A 65 0.21 -12.90 7.16
N THR A 66 0.35 -11.59 7.20
CA THR A 66 1.08 -10.89 8.26
C THR A 66 0.19 -10.53 9.44
N GLY A 67 0.80 -10.36 10.61
CA GLY A 67 0.15 -9.88 11.82
C GLY A 67 -0.08 -8.36 11.87
N ALA A 68 0.24 -7.63 10.79
CA ALA A 68 0.06 -6.18 10.73
C ALA A 68 -1.40 -5.79 11.01
N ILE A 69 -1.61 -4.82 11.90
CA ILE A 69 -2.96 -4.38 12.29
C ILE A 69 -3.56 -3.51 11.19
N ILE A 70 -2.78 -2.56 10.67
CA ILE A 70 -3.14 -1.73 9.52
C ILE A 70 -2.37 -2.23 8.31
N LYS A 71 -3.13 -2.67 7.30
CA LYS A 71 -2.63 -3.17 6.01
C LYS A 71 -3.05 -2.22 4.89
N PHE A 72 -2.11 -1.81 4.06
CA PHE A 72 -2.41 -0.91 2.94
C PHE A 72 -1.80 -1.35 1.60
N LEU A 73 -2.38 -0.88 0.51
CA LEU A 73 -1.80 -1.03 -0.84
C LEU A 73 -1.30 0.32 -1.32
N SER A 74 -0.11 0.33 -1.92
CA SER A 74 0.31 1.41 -2.80
C SER A 74 0.15 0.93 -4.23
N VAL A 75 -0.89 1.41 -4.89
CA VAL A 75 -1.20 1.14 -6.29
C VAL A 75 -0.49 2.23 -7.12
N GLU A 76 0.84 2.20 -7.03
CA GLU A 76 1.73 3.21 -7.58
C GLU A 76 3.01 2.59 -8.18
N PRO A 77 3.36 2.94 -9.43
CA PRO A 77 2.46 3.60 -10.38
C PRO A 77 1.30 2.67 -10.76
N LEU A 78 0.09 3.22 -10.94
CA LEU A 78 -1.05 2.49 -11.49
C LEU A 78 -0.86 2.28 -13.00
N LEU A 79 -0.43 1.08 -13.40
CA LEU A 79 0.00 0.80 -14.79
C LEU A 79 -1.09 0.21 -15.69
N GLU A 80 -2.16 -0.32 -15.11
CA GLU A 80 -3.30 -0.90 -15.81
C GLU A 80 -4.56 -0.85 -14.95
N SER A 81 -5.73 -1.15 -15.53
CA SER A 81 -6.97 -1.31 -14.75
C SER A 81 -6.86 -2.46 -13.75
N VAL A 82 -7.12 -2.14 -12.48
CA VAL A 82 -7.19 -3.09 -11.35
C VAL A 82 -8.59 -3.08 -10.72
N ALA A 83 -9.64 -2.92 -11.53
CA ALA A 83 -11.02 -2.89 -11.05
C ALA A 83 -11.46 -4.16 -10.29
N ASP A 84 -10.78 -5.27 -10.53
CA ASP A 84 -10.97 -6.59 -9.91
C ASP A 84 -10.06 -6.81 -8.69
N ILE A 85 -9.39 -5.77 -8.19
CA ILE A 85 -8.55 -5.87 -7.00
C ILE A 85 -9.39 -6.27 -5.79
N ASP A 86 -8.96 -7.32 -5.10
CA ASP A 86 -9.59 -7.80 -3.88
C ASP A 86 -9.01 -7.04 -2.67
N LEU A 87 -9.82 -6.25 -1.97
CA LEU A 87 -9.40 -5.46 -0.82
C LEU A 87 -9.81 -6.08 0.52
N ALA A 88 -10.28 -7.33 0.52
CA ALA A 88 -10.67 -8.01 1.74
C ALA A 88 -9.52 -8.04 2.76
N GLY A 89 -9.82 -7.60 3.99
CA GLY A 89 -8.86 -7.54 5.09
C GLY A 89 -7.83 -6.42 5.00
N LEU A 90 -8.02 -5.43 4.11
CA LEU A 90 -7.17 -4.25 3.98
C LEU A 90 -7.86 -3.01 4.56
N ASN A 91 -7.06 -2.00 4.89
CA ASN A 91 -7.54 -0.79 5.58
C ASN A 91 -7.45 0.46 4.71
N TRP A 92 -6.46 0.51 3.80
CA TRP A 92 -6.18 1.70 3.01
C TRP A 92 -5.60 1.36 1.64
N VAL A 93 -6.01 2.09 0.62
CA VAL A 93 -5.39 2.08 -0.71
C VAL A 93 -4.91 3.48 -1.05
N ILE A 94 -3.66 3.57 -1.46
CA ILE A 94 -3.04 4.76 -2.03
C ILE A 94 -2.94 4.53 -3.54
N VAL A 95 -3.35 5.52 -4.34
CA VAL A 95 -3.27 5.48 -5.80
C VAL A 95 -2.45 6.66 -6.30
N GLY A 96 -1.66 6.44 -7.36
CA GLY A 96 -0.87 7.49 -7.98
C GLY A 96 -0.21 7.03 -9.29
N GLY A 97 0.29 8.02 -10.04
CA GLY A 97 0.96 7.82 -11.31
C GLY A 97 2.48 7.68 -11.16
N GLU A 98 3.17 7.67 -12.29
CA GLU A 98 4.62 7.79 -12.30
C GLU A 98 5.07 9.22 -11.92
N SER A 99 6.31 9.35 -11.46
CA SER A 99 6.93 10.64 -11.16
C SER A 99 8.06 10.95 -12.14
N GLY A 100 8.32 12.25 -12.38
CA GLY A 100 9.43 12.74 -13.19
C GLY A 100 9.05 13.13 -14.63
N LEU A 101 10.01 13.72 -15.37
CA LEU A 101 9.79 14.35 -16.68
C LEU A 101 9.25 13.43 -17.79
N LYS A 102 9.31 12.11 -17.60
CA LYS A 102 8.85 11.09 -18.57
C LYS A 102 7.73 10.21 -18.00
N ALA A 103 7.03 10.69 -16.97
CA ALA A 103 5.91 9.98 -16.38
C ALA A 103 4.81 9.74 -17.43
N ARG A 104 4.31 8.51 -17.50
CA ARG A 104 3.12 8.20 -18.31
C ARG A 104 1.88 8.85 -17.67
N PRO A 105 0.92 9.32 -18.50
CA PRO A 105 -0.34 9.85 -17.99
C PRO A 105 -1.11 8.84 -17.14
N LEU A 106 -1.58 9.26 -15.96
CA LEU A 106 -2.44 8.43 -15.12
C LEU A 106 -3.85 8.38 -15.71
N GLN A 107 -4.34 7.18 -15.99
CA GLN A 107 -5.68 7.01 -16.54
C GLN A 107 -6.75 7.24 -15.46
N LYS A 108 -7.49 8.35 -15.60
CA LYS A 108 -8.56 8.76 -14.66
C LYS A 108 -9.59 7.67 -14.40
N ASN A 109 -9.99 6.91 -15.41
CA ASN A 109 -10.96 5.82 -15.25
C ASN A 109 -10.42 4.70 -14.34
N TRP A 110 -9.13 4.37 -14.40
CA TRP A 110 -8.53 3.37 -13.51
C TRP A 110 -8.52 3.85 -12.05
N VAL A 111 -8.30 5.15 -11.81
CA VAL A 111 -8.42 5.74 -10.47
C VAL A 111 -9.86 5.64 -9.94
N ILE A 112 -10.85 5.96 -10.79
CA ILE A 112 -12.27 5.86 -10.44
C ILE A 112 -12.66 4.41 -10.11
N GLU A 113 -12.14 3.44 -10.85
CA GLU A 113 -12.36 2.01 -10.59
C GLU A 113 -11.88 1.64 -9.18
N VAL A 114 -10.66 2.02 -8.81
CA VAL A 114 -10.12 1.74 -7.46
C VAL A 114 -10.93 2.46 -6.37
N LEU A 115 -11.30 3.72 -6.58
CA LEU A 115 -12.12 4.47 -5.63
C LEU A 115 -13.48 3.78 -5.39
N ARG A 116 -14.14 3.31 -6.46
CA ARG A 116 -15.41 2.59 -6.35
C ARG A 116 -15.26 1.30 -5.55
N THR A 117 -14.21 0.53 -5.79
CA THR A 117 -13.91 -0.68 -5.02
C THR A 117 -13.66 -0.34 -3.54
N CYS A 118 -12.87 0.70 -3.25
CA CYS A 118 -12.63 1.16 -1.88
C CYS A 118 -13.93 1.57 -1.18
N ARG A 119 -14.80 2.37 -1.83
CA ARG A 119 -16.11 2.77 -1.28
C ARG A 119 -17.01 1.55 -1.02
N LYS A 120 -17.07 0.60 -1.95
CA LYS A 120 -17.85 -0.64 -1.83
C LYS A 120 -17.38 -1.48 -0.63
N GLU A 121 -16.07 -1.62 -0.45
CA GLU A 121 -15.48 -2.45 0.60
C GLU A 121 -15.19 -1.70 1.91
N LYS A 122 -15.54 -0.41 1.97
CA LYS A 122 -15.30 0.49 3.12
C LYS A 122 -13.82 0.57 3.51
N VAL A 123 -12.95 0.59 2.51
CA VAL A 123 -11.50 0.76 2.64
C VAL A 123 -11.17 2.23 2.41
N ALA A 124 -10.26 2.80 3.20
CA ALA A 124 -9.84 4.18 2.99
C ALA A 124 -9.17 4.32 1.62
N PHE A 125 -9.33 5.49 0.99
CA PHE A 125 -8.73 5.79 -0.30
C PHE A 125 -7.94 7.09 -0.19
N PHE A 126 -6.74 7.12 -0.74
CA PHE A 126 -5.94 8.33 -0.88
C PHE A 126 -5.37 8.43 -2.29
N LEU A 127 -5.52 9.59 -2.91
CA LEU A 127 -4.88 9.89 -4.18
C LEU A 127 -3.65 10.74 -3.94
N ASN A 128 -2.49 10.24 -4.39
CA ASN A 128 -1.24 10.98 -4.30
C ASN A 128 -1.27 12.19 -5.26
N SER A 129 -0.99 13.38 -4.72
CA SER A 129 -1.13 14.67 -5.40
C SER A 129 0.00 14.99 -6.39
N GLY A 130 1.05 14.16 -6.47
CA GLY A 130 2.16 14.31 -7.42
C GLY A 130 1.80 14.06 -8.90
N VAL A 131 0.53 13.84 -9.20
CA VAL A 131 0.01 13.56 -10.55
C VAL A 131 -0.63 14.84 -11.11
N GLU A 132 -0.13 15.36 -12.24
CA GLU A 132 -0.68 16.57 -12.88
C GLU A 132 -2.19 16.43 -13.21
N GLU A 133 -2.67 15.20 -13.39
CA GLU A 133 -4.07 14.89 -13.69
C GLU A 133 -5.04 14.99 -12.49
N THR A 134 -4.56 15.20 -11.25
CA THR A 134 -5.43 15.42 -10.08
C THR A 134 -6.32 16.67 -10.22
N LYS A 135 -5.90 17.65 -11.05
CA LYS A 135 -6.64 18.89 -11.34
C LYS A 135 -7.94 18.69 -12.12
N ASN A 136 -8.13 17.52 -12.74
CA ASN A 136 -9.30 17.22 -13.59
C ASN A 136 -10.24 16.18 -12.97
N LEU A 137 -10.07 15.84 -11.70
CA LEU A 137 -11.02 14.98 -11.00
C LEU A 137 -12.24 15.79 -10.54
N PRO A 138 -13.47 15.24 -10.66
CA PRO A 138 -14.67 15.88 -10.14
C PRO A 138 -14.50 16.29 -8.67
N GLU A 139 -15.07 17.43 -8.26
CA GLU A 139 -14.96 17.93 -6.88
C GLU A 139 -15.61 16.98 -5.84
N ASP A 140 -16.47 16.08 -6.30
CA ASP A 140 -17.15 15.02 -5.54
C ASP A 140 -16.37 13.69 -5.44
N PHE A 141 -15.06 13.72 -5.79
CA PHE A 141 -14.11 12.65 -5.49
C PHE A 141 -13.90 12.46 -3.98
#